data_AF-A0A1G4I959-F1
#
_entry.id   AF-A0A1G4I959-F1
#
_cell.length_a   1.000
_cell.length_b   1.000
_cell.length_c   1.000
_cell.angle_alpha   90.00
_cell.angle_beta   90.00
_cell.angle_gamma   90.00
#
_symmetry.space_group_name_H-M   'P 1'
#
loop_
_entity.id
_entity.type
_entity.pdbx_description
1 polymer ?
#
loop_
_entity_poly.entity_id
_entity_poly.type
_entity_poly.pdbx_seq_one_letter_code
_entity_poly.pdbx_strand_id
1 'polypeptide(L)'
;MASIGPKLSRRQKLHVHLKAVLQALPISILIVAEGRDMYYRATWEVTELPPGAFRTGDVIAICNRWYTLPTWGHKLYSVLSKVLLKSSWDDVGVIWVKEGVPHVFFSDFTGAHVLSLEEFIKDRMPRGIALRRLVVADADAGRKPNAAVASVFAEEVQKLEPHPWYLFSASMRYNREHKHYECVVDMCRQRCKIYQMIKSGASNSAINGQKEKLKEMEVMKQHLATFVEPDKTFRLFNGSLVASFLATFDLLDRSMPPPSRYVPQDFAHDLPFKCVAALEEPVVFFKN
;
A
#
# COMPACT_ATOMS: atom_id res chain seq x y z
N MET A 1 42.45 3.00 -42.64
CA MET A 1 41.17 3.66 -43.01
C MET A 1 40.31 3.78 -41.76
N ALA A 2 40.29 4.94 -41.10
CA ALA A 2 39.23 5.33 -40.16
C ALA A 2 39.37 6.82 -39.84
N SER A 3 38.27 7.56 -39.99
CA SER A 3 37.98 8.92 -39.49
C SER A 3 37.67 10.00 -40.53
N ILE A 4 36.74 9.73 -41.45
CA ILE A 4 35.98 10.78 -42.12
C ILE A 4 34.49 10.55 -41.83
N GLY A 5 34.14 10.68 -40.55
CA GLY A 5 32.75 10.91 -40.16
C GLY A 5 32.56 12.41 -39.93
N PRO A 6 31.43 13.02 -40.33
CA PRO A 6 31.18 14.43 -40.06
C PRO A 6 31.28 14.70 -38.56
N LYS A 7 32.20 15.59 -38.16
CA LYS A 7 32.37 16.01 -36.76
C LYS A 7 31.18 16.89 -36.38
N LEU A 8 30.14 16.27 -35.82
CA LEU A 8 29.00 16.99 -35.24
C LEU A 8 29.49 18.02 -34.23
N SER A 9 28.94 19.24 -34.30
CA SER A 9 29.19 20.27 -33.29
C SER A 9 28.73 19.79 -31.91
N ARG A 10 29.33 20.29 -30.82
CA ARG A 10 28.93 19.91 -29.45
C ARG A 10 27.42 20.04 -29.21
N ARG A 11 26.79 21.08 -29.76
CA ARG A 11 25.33 21.30 -29.69
C ARG A 11 24.55 20.20 -30.40
N GLN A 12 24.96 19.81 -31.61
CA GLN A 12 24.32 18.73 -32.35
C GLN A 12 24.52 17.38 -31.67
N LYS A 13 25.71 17.11 -31.10
CA LYS A 13 25.96 15.90 -30.29
C LYS A 13 25.03 15.84 -29.08
N LEU A 14 24.91 16.93 -28.32
CA LEU A 14 24.00 17.02 -27.18
C LEU A 14 22.55 16.76 -27.61
N HIS A 15 22.11 17.34 -28.72
CA HIS A 15 20.75 17.15 -29.26
C HIS A 15 20.49 15.70 -29.66
N VAL A 16 21.44 15.04 -30.32
CA VAL A 16 21.34 13.62 -30.71
C VAL A 16 21.29 12.74 -29.47
N HIS A 17 22.16 12.97 -28.48
CA HIS A 17 22.15 12.21 -27.24
C HIS A 17 20.87 12.42 -26.44
N LEU A 18 20.36 13.65 -26.34
CA LEU A 18 19.09 13.92 -25.67
C LEU A 18 17.92 13.22 -26.36
N LYS A 19 17.86 13.26 -27.70
CA LYS A 19 16.86 12.49 -28.47
C LYS A 19 16.96 10.99 -28.22
N ALA A 20 18.17 10.44 -28.25
CA ALA A 20 18.38 9.03 -27.97
C ALA A 20 17.95 8.64 -26.55
N VAL A 21 18.27 9.47 -25.55
CA VAL A 21 17.82 9.27 -24.16
C VAL A 21 16.30 9.34 -24.04
N LEU A 22 15.66 10.32 -24.68
CA LEU A 22 14.20 10.47 -24.66
C LEU A 22 13.48 9.30 -25.34
N GLN A 23 14.13 8.62 -26.30
CA GLN A 23 13.60 7.41 -26.92
C GLN A 23 13.88 6.15 -26.09
N ALA A 24 15.08 6.02 -25.55
CA ALA A 24 15.50 4.85 -24.79
C ALA A 24 14.80 4.77 -23.44
N LEU A 25 14.64 5.90 -22.74
CA LEU A 25 14.13 5.92 -21.37
C LEU A 25 12.72 5.31 -21.23
N PRO A 26 11.71 5.67 -22.04
CA PRO A 26 10.38 5.05 -21.96
C PRO A 26 10.43 3.54 -22.24
N ILE A 27 11.23 3.11 -23.22
CA ILE A 27 11.38 1.69 -23.57
C ILE A 27 12.02 0.93 -22.40
N SER A 28 13.09 1.47 -21.81
CA SER A 28 13.74 0.86 -20.65
C SER A 28 12.79 0.75 -19.46
N ILE A 29 11.98 1.78 -19.20
CA ILE A 29 10.98 1.75 -18.12
C ILE A 29 9.95 0.64 -18.37
N LEU A 30 9.44 0.52 -19.59
CA LEU A 30 8.47 -0.52 -19.95
C LEU A 30 9.07 -1.93 -19.85
N ILE A 31 10.31 -2.13 -20.32
CA ILE A 31 11.02 -3.42 -20.21
C ILE A 31 11.18 -3.81 -18.74
N VAL A 32 11.56 -2.87 -17.88
CA VAL A 32 11.71 -3.14 -16.45
C VAL A 32 10.36 -3.46 -15.80
N ALA A 33 9.31 -2.70 -16.12
CA ALA A 33 7.97 -2.95 -15.60
C ALA A 33 7.44 -4.34 -15.99
N GLU A 34 7.48 -4.66 -17.30
CA GLU A 34 7.00 -5.94 -17.82
C GLU A 34 7.87 -7.12 -17.40
N GLY A 35 9.19 -6.97 -17.44
CA GLY A 35 10.11 -8.03 -17.01
C GLY A 35 9.93 -8.39 -15.55
N ARG A 36 9.72 -7.38 -14.68
CA ARG A 36 9.42 -7.58 -13.26
C ARG A 36 8.07 -8.28 -13.07
N ASP A 37 7.03 -7.80 -13.76
CA ASP A 37 5.71 -8.43 -13.73
C ASP A 37 5.78 -9.91 -14.16
N MET A 38 6.49 -10.21 -15.26
CA MET A 38 6.66 -11.58 -15.75
C MET A 38 7.38 -12.47 -14.74
N TYR A 39 8.46 -11.97 -14.13
CA TYR A 39 9.23 -12.70 -13.13
C TYR A 39 8.37 -13.05 -11.91
N TYR A 40 7.70 -12.07 -11.29
CA TYR A 40 6.89 -12.33 -10.10
C TYR A 40 5.70 -13.25 -10.41
N ARG A 41 5.06 -13.10 -11.57
CA ARG A 41 3.97 -13.99 -12.00
C ARG A 41 4.42 -15.43 -12.16
N ALA A 42 5.65 -15.66 -12.61
CA ALA A 42 6.21 -17.01 -12.73
C ALA A 42 6.39 -17.69 -11.36
N THR A 43 6.48 -16.91 -10.29
CA THR A 43 6.67 -17.40 -8.91
C THR A 43 5.39 -17.55 -8.10
N TRP A 44 4.22 -17.17 -8.63
CA TRP A 44 2.97 -17.22 -7.88
C TRP A 44 2.36 -18.61 -7.85
N GLU A 45 2.09 -19.09 -6.63
CA GLU A 45 1.23 -20.24 -6.38
C GLU A 45 -0.21 -19.75 -6.30
N VAL A 46 -1.04 -20.20 -7.24
CA VAL A 46 -2.42 -19.73 -7.37
C VAL A 46 -3.38 -20.74 -6.78
N THR A 47 -4.26 -20.27 -5.90
CA THR A 47 -5.21 -21.07 -5.13
C THR A 47 -6.63 -20.66 -5.46
N GLU A 48 -7.52 -21.61 -5.71
CA GLU A 48 -8.94 -21.28 -5.91
C GLU A 48 -9.57 -20.82 -4.58
N LEU A 49 -10.19 -19.63 -4.58
CA LEU A 49 -10.91 -19.10 -3.43
C LEU A 49 -12.41 -18.99 -3.75
N PRO A 50 -13.29 -19.67 -3.00
CA PRO A 50 -14.72 -19.53 -3.20
C PRO A 50 -15.20 -18.15 -2.72
N PRO A 51 -16.32 -17.61 -3.26
CA PRO A 51 -16.88 -16.32 -2.83
C PRO A 51 -17.17 -16.23 -1.32
N GLY A 52 -17.49 -17.35 -0.68
CA GLY A 52 -17.71 -17.42 0.78
C GLY A 52 -16.43 -17.34 1.63
N ALA A 53 -15.25 -17.39 1.03
CA ALA A 53 -13.96 -17.29 1.74
C ALA A 53 -13.59 -15.84 2.11
N PHE A 54 -14.24 -14.87 1.47
CA PHE A 54 -13.99 -13.44 1.64
C PHE A 54 -14.72 -12.89 2.87
N ARG A 55 -14.06 -11.98 3.59
CA ARG A 55 -14.62 -11.30 4.75
C ARG A 55 -14.44 -9.79 4.62
N THR A 56 -15.37 -9.03 5.19
CA THR A 56 -15.23 -7.58 5.27
C THR A 56 -13.97 -7.23 6.05
N GLY A 57 -13.14 -6.35 5.47
CA GLY A 57 -11.85 -5.97 6.02
C GLY A 57 -10.66 -6.79 5.55
N ASP A 58 -10.88 -7.90 4.82
CA ASP A 58 -9.79 -8.54 4.09
C ASP A 58 -9.18 -7.53 3.10
N VAL A 59 -7.88 -7.62 2.87
CA VAL A 59 -7.17 -6.71 1.97
C VAL A 59 -6.80 -7.48 0.70
N ILE A 60 -6.92 -6.84 -0.45
CA ILE A 60 -6.39 -7.39 -1.69
C ILE A 60 -5.24 -6.52 -2.21
N ALA A 61 -4.11 -7.15 -2.50
CA ALA A 61 -3.06 -6.54 -3.29
C ALA A 61 -3.32 -6.87 -4.77
N ILE A 62 -3.24 -5.85 -5.62
CA ILE A 62 -3.63 -5.93 -7.02
C ILE A 62 -2.39 -5.68 -7.88
N CYS A 63 -2.16 -6.58 -8.83
CA CYS A 63 -1.18 -6.39 -9.88
C CYS A 63 -1.93 -5.98 -11.15
N ASN A 64 -1.96 -4.67 -11.42
CA ASN A 64 -2.72 -4.17 -12.56
C ASN A 64 -2.09 -4.60 -13.88
N ARG A 65 -2.93 -4.86 -14.88
CA ARG A 65 -2.48 -4.93 -16.26
C ARG A 65 -2.48 -3.50 -16.80
N TRP A 66 -1.33 -2.82 -16.73
CA TRP A 66 -1.30 -1.36 -16.91
C TRP A 66 -2.00 -0.88 -18.18
N TYR A 67 -1.89 -1.60 -19.31
CA TYR A 67 -2.49 -1.19 -20.59
C TYR A 67 -4.02 -1.37 -20.69
N THR A 68 -4.66 -2.12 -19.78
CA THR A 68 -6.13 -2.21 -19.71
C THR A 68 -6.74 -1.12 -18.82
N LEU A 69 -5.91 -0.32 -18.14
CA LEU A 69 -6.40 0.76 -17.28
C LEU A 69 -7.07 1.88 -18.11
N PRO A 70 -8.12 2.52 -17.56
CA PRO A 70 -9.04 3.33 -18.35
C PRO A 70 -8.44 4.63 -18.89
N THR A 71 -7.50 5.26 -18.16
CA THR A 71 -6.89 6.54 -18.59
C THR A 71 -5.37 6.45 -18.66
N TRP A 72 -4.75 7.34 -19.46
CA TRP A 72 -3.29 7.45 -19.54
C TRP A 72 -2.63 7.75 -18.19
N GLY A 73 -3.32 8.50 -17.31
CA GLY A 73 -2.87 8.73 -15.95
C GLY A 73 -2.71 7.42 -15.17
N HIS A 74 -3.72 6.54 -15.23
CA HIS A 74 -3.65 5.21 -14.60
C HIS A 74 -2.55 4.35 -15.20
N LYS A 75 -2.43 4.33 -16.54
CA LYS A 75 -1.40 3.58 -17.26
C LYS A 75 -0.01 3.98 -16.79
N LEU A 76 0.27 5.29 -16.80
CA LEU A 76 1.54 5.83 -16.39
C LEU A 76 1.80 5.58 -14.90
N TYR A 77 0.80 5.76 -14.04
CA TYR A 77 0.90 5.50 -12.62
C TYR A 77 1.28 4.05 -12.32
N SER A 78 0.59 3.08 -12.93
CA SER A 78 0.88 1.65 -12.75
C SER A 78 2.29 1.27 -13.21
N VAL A 79 2.74 1.80 -14.35
CA VAL A 79 4.11 1.57 -14.84
C VAL A 79 5.13 2.18 -13.88
N LEU A 80 4.95 3.44 -13.48
CA LEU A 80 5.91 4.14 -12.62
C LEU A 80 5.97 3.57 -11.21
N SER A 81 4.82 3.23 -10.60
CA SER A 81 4.78 2.61 -9.28
C SER A 81 5.53 1.28 -9.29
N LYS A 82 5.31 0.43 -10.30
CA LYS A 82 6.03 -0.85 -10.43
C LYS A 82 7.53 -0.69 -10.56
N VAL A 83 7.98 0.29 -11.35
CA VAL A 83 9.40 0.54 -11.59
C VAL A 83 10.06 1.14 -10.36
N LEU A 84 9.51 2.23 -9.84
CA LEU A 84 10.09 3.04 -8.77
C LEU A 84 9.98 2.36 -7.39
N LEU A 85 8.84 1.73 -7.09
CA LEU A 85 8.61 1.06 -5.80
C LEU A 85 9.13 -0.38 -5.78
N LYS A 86 9.66 -0.87 -6.91
CA LYS A 86 10.24 -2.21 -7.04
C LYS A 86 9.30 -3.36 -6.64
N SER A 87 8.00 -3.17 -6.83
CA SER A 87 6.93 -4.13 -6.51
C SER A 87 6.05 -4.38 -7.73
N SER A 88 5.56 -5.60 -7.93
CA SER A 88 4.51 -5.90 -8.94
C SER A 88 3.10 -5.58 -8.42
N TRP A 89 2.93 -5.50 -7.10
CA TRP A 89 1.72 -5.04 -6.43
C TRP A 89 1.71 -3.52 -6.41
N ASP A 90 1.03 -2.92 -7.39
CA ASP A 90 0.99 -1.48 -7.59
C ASP A 90 -0.27 -0.82 -7.05
N ASP A 91 -1.21 -1.63 -6.58
CA ASP A 91 -2.52 -1.19 -6.14
C ASP A 91 -3.05 -2.08 -5.01
N VAL A 92 -3.99 -1.57 -4.21
CA VAL A 92 -4.55 -2.24 -3.04
C VAL A 92 -6.02 -1.83 -2.85
N GLY A 93 -6.85 -2.77 -2.43
CA GLY A 93 -8.24 -2.52 -2.05
C GLY A 93 -8.60 -3.26 -0.77
N VAL A 94 -9.75 -2.89 -0.19
CA VAL A 94 -10.35 -3.62 0.92
C VAL A 94 -11.60 -4.33 0.44
N ILE A 95 -11.80 -5.56 0.90
CA ILE A 95 -13.01 -6.32 0.64
C ILE A 95 -14.11 -5.84 1.58
N TRP A 96 -15.27 -5.57 0.99
CA TRP A 96 -16.51 -5.33 1.69
C TRP A 96 -17.55 -6.34 1.21
N VAL A 97 -17.97 -7.23 2.10
CA VAL A 97 -19.03 -8.20 1.79
C VAL A 97 -20.39 -7.58 2.06
N LYS A 98 -21.20 -7.42 1.00
CA LYS A 98 -22.59 -6.94 1.06
C LYS A 98 -23.50 -8.11 0.71
N GLU A 99 -24.42 -8.47 1.60
CA GLU A 99 -25.43 -9.50 1.32
C GLU A 99 -24.81 -10.82 0.80
N GLY A 100 -23.61 -11.18 1.27
CA GLY A 100 -22.87 -12.38 0.85
C GLY A 100 -22.02 -12.22 -0.42
N VAL A 101 -22.07 -11.07 -1.09
CA VAL A 101 -21.29 -10.77 -2.30
C VAL A 101 -20.04 -9.94 -1.95
N PRO A 102 -18.82 -10.42 -2.28
CA PRO A 102 -17.60 -9.66 -2.06
C PRO A 102 -17.50 -8.49 -3.05
N HIS A 103 -17.35 -7.29 -2.52
CA HIS A 103 -17.05 -6.08 -3.28
C HIS A 103 -15.64 -5.61 -2.98
N VAL A 104 -14.95 -5.09 -3.99
CA VAL A 104 -13.66 -4.44 -3.87
C VAL A 104 -13.91 -2.95 -3.68
N PHE A 105 -13.46 -2.41 -2.54
CA PHE A 105 -13.40 -0.98 -2.32
C PHE A 105 -11.98 -0.46 -2.56
N PHE A 106 -11.82 0.39 -3.56
CA PHE A 106 -10.54 0.93 -4.01
C PHE A 106 -10.68 2.40 -4.40
N SER A 107 -9.57 3.08 -4.68
CA SER A 107 -9.56 4.43 -5.21
C SER A 107 -8.78 4.50 -6.52
N ASP A 108 -9.14 5.45 -7.37
CA ASP A 108 -8.41 5.71 -8.60
C ASP A 108 -8.43 7.21 -8.91
N PHE A 109 -8.07 7.60 -10.12
CA PHE A 109 -7.95 9.01 -10.50
C PHE A 109 -9.28 9.77 -10.50
N THR A 110 -10.40 9.05 -10.45
CA THR A 110 -11.76 9.62 -10.52
C THR A 110 -12.47 9.61 -9.18
N GLY A 111 -11.95 8.91 -8.17
CA GLY A 111 -12.51 8.90 -6.82
C GLY A 111 -12.34 7.56 -6.13
N ALA A 112 -13.23 7.27 -5.18
CA ALA A 112 -13.32 5.97 -4.53
C ALA A 112 -14.48 5.16 -5.11
N HIS A 113 -14.25 3.87 -5.37
CA HIS A 113 -15.18 3.02 -6.12
C HIS A 113 -15.41 1.71 -5.38
N VAL A 114 -16.66 1.27 -5.36
CA VAL A 114 -17.06 -0.03 -4.85
C VAL A 114 -17.65 -0.83 -6.00
N LEU A 115 -16.93 -1.85 -6.45
CA LEU A 115 -17.39 -2.77 -7.49
C LEU A 115 -17.51 -4.17 -6.91
N SER A 116 -18.45 -4.98 -7.41
CA SER A 116 -18.39 -6.41 -7.08
C SER A 116 -17.06 -7.00 -7.55
N LEU A 117 -16.56 -8.04 -6.89
CA LEU A 117 -15.29 -8.67 -7.29
C LEU A 117 -15.32 -9.13 -8.76
N GLU A 118 -16.48 -9.62 -9.22
CA GLU A 118 -16.68 -10.04 -10.61
C GLU A 118 -16.61 -8.85 -11.58
N GLU A 119 -17.33 -7.76 -11.31
CA GLU A 119 -17.26 -6.54 -12.13
C GLU A 119 -15.86 -5.95 -12.14
N PHE A 120 -15.18 -5.93 -10.98
CA PHE A 120 -13.80 -5.44 -10.87
C PHE A 120 -12.84 -6.23 -11.76
N ILE A 121 -12.92 -7.57 -11.73
CA ILE A 121 -12.08 -8.45 -12.56
C ILE A 121 -12.37 -8.23 -14.05
N LYS A 122 -13.65 -8.09 -14.41
CA LYS A 122 -14.07 -7.88 -15.80
C LYS A 122 -13.65 -6.52 -16.34
N ASP A 123 -13.78 -5.47 -15.54
CA ASP A 123 -13.48 -4.09 -15.93
C ASP A 123 -11.96 -3.83 -15.98
N ARG A 124 -11.26 -4.12 -14.88
CA ARG A 124 -9.83 -3.77 -14.74
C ARG A 124 -8.91 -4.80 -15.38
N MET A 125 -9.37 -6.05 -15.52
CA MET A 125 -8.59 -7.19 -16.02
C MET A 125 -7.19 -7.30 -15.39
N PRO A 126 -7.08 -7.31 -14.05
CA PRO A 126 -5.79 -7.35 -13.38
C PRO A 126 -5.02 -8.62 -13.78
N ARG A 127 -3.68 -8.55 -13.75
CA ARG A 127 -2.83 -9.72 -14.04
C ARG A 127 -2.83 -10.75 -12.92
N GLY A 128 -3.16 -10.31 -11.70
CA GLY A 128 -3.29 -11.14 -10.52
C GLY A 128 -3.79 -10.33 -9.34
N ILE A 129 -4.37 -11.04 -8.38
CA ILE A 129 -4.87 -10.49 -7.12
C ILE A 129 -4.41 -11.43 -6.01
N ALA A 130 -3.86 -10.87 -4.93
CA ALA A 130 -3.50 -11.59 -3.72
C ALA A 130 -4.39 -11.17 -2.57
N LEU A 131 -5.09 -12.13 -1.97
CA LEU A 131 -5.89 -11.93 -0.76
C LEU A 131 -4.98 -11.99 0.46
N ARG A 132 -5.12 -11.00 1.33
CA ARG A 132 -4.50 -10.90 2.65
C ARG A 132 -5.63 -10.91 3.66
N ARG A 133 -5.86 -12.07 4.30
CA ARG A 133 -6.99 -12.24 5.23
C ARG A 133 -6.73 -11.48 6.52
N LEU A 134 -7.72 -10.73 6.98
CA LEU A 134 -7.64 -10.01 8.24
C LEU A 134 -7.98 -10.95 9.40
N VAL A 135 -7.04 -11.08 10.34
CA VAL A 135 -7.22 -11.80 11.59
C VAL A 135 -7.27 -10.81 12.74
N VAL A 136 -8.25 -10.96 13.63
CA VAL A 136 -8.41 -10.13 14.84
C VAL A 136 -8.45 -11.06 16.06
N ALA A 137 -7.44 -10.98 16.91
CA ALA A 137 -7.18 -11.93 18.00
C ALA A 137 -8.09 -11.74 19.23
N ASP A 138 -8.35 -10.50 19.63
CA ASP A 138 -9.20 -10.14 20.79
C ASP A 138 -10.27 -9.15 20.33
N ALA A 139 -11.29 -9.69 19.69
CA ALA A 139 -12.35 -8.88 19.10
C ALA A 139 -13.38 -8.47 20.15
N ASP A 140 -13.15 -7.32 20.80
CA ASP A 140 -14.27 -6.46 21.16
C ASP A 140 -15.14 -6.27 19.91
N ALA A 141 -16.47 -6.36 20.03
CA ALA A 141 -17.38 -6.33 18.88
C ALA A 141 -17.16 -5.12 17.95
N GLY A 142 -16.69 -3.99 18.50
CA GLY A 142 -16.38 -2.77 17.75
C GLY A 142 -15.14 -2.83 16.87
N ARG A 143 -14.20 -3.78 17.08
CA ARG A 143 -12.98 -3.93 16.27
C ARG A 143 -13.15 -4.82 15.06
N LYS A 144 -14.23 -5.60 14.99
CA LYS A 144 -14.52 -6.44 13.82
C LYS A 144 -15.10 -5.56 12.72
N PRO A 145 -14.49 -5.54 11.52
CA PRO A 145 -15.08 -4.84 10.38
C PRO A 145 -16.47 -5.37 10.08
N ASN A 146 -17.45 -4.47 10.06
CA ASN A 146 -18.84 -4.81 9.81
C ASN A 146 -19.39 -3.97 8.65
N ALA A 147 -20.43 -4.51 8.00
CA ALA A 147 -20.97 -3.93 6.77
C ALA A 147 -21.60 -2.54 6.98
N ALA A 148 -22.19 -2.27 8.14
CA ALA A 148 -22.84 -0.99 8.43
C ALA A 148 -21.82 0.17 8.49
N VAL A 149 -20.73 -0.02 9.25
CA VAL A 149 -19.64 0.97 9.33
C VAL A 149 -18.91 1.08 7.99
N ALA A 150 -18.73 -0.04 7.27
CA ALA A 150 -18.14 -0.02 5.94
C ALA A 150 -18.99 0.81 4.94
N SER A 151 -20.32 0.76 5.05
CA SER A 151 -21.22 1.58 4.23
C SER A 151 -21.03 3.07 4.48
N VAL A 152 -21.07 3.49 5.75
CA VAL A 152 -20.86 4.90 6.13
C VAL A 152 -19.47 5.37 5.69
N PHE A 153 -18.44 4.54 5.89
CA PHE A 153 -17.08 4.87 5.46
C PHE A 153 -16.99 5.03 3.94
N ALA A 154 -17.63 4.16 3.16
CA ALA A 154 -17.67 4.28 1.70
C ALA A 154 -18.33 5.59 1.25
N GLU A 155 -19.49 5.93 1.84
CA GLU A 155 -20.20 7.17 1.55
C GLU A 155 -19.35 8.42 1.84
N GLU A 156 -18.63 8.46 2.97
CA GLU A 156 -17.78 9.60 3.30
C GLU A 156 -16.55 9.70 2.40
N VAL A 157 -15.89 8.58 2.10
CA VAL A 157 -14.67 8.57 1.28
C VAL A 157 -14.97 8.89 -0.19
N GLN A 158 -16.15 8.53 -0.70
CA GLN A 158 -16.59 8.87 -2.05
C GLN A 158 -16.75 10.38 -2.29
N LYS A 159 -16.85 11.19 -1.23
CA LYS A 159 -16.90 12.66 -1.32
C LYS A 159 -15.52 13.30 -1.47
N LEU A 160 -14.44 12.54 -1.26
CA LEU A 160 -13.09 13.06 -1.21
C LEU A 160 -12.43 13.08 -2.60
N GLU A 161 -11.64 14.11 -2.85
CA GLU A 161 -10.86 14.22 -4.08
C GLU A 161 -9.65 13.26 -4.08
N PRO A 162 -9.45 12.48 -5.15
CA PRO A 162 -8.33 11.56 -5.25
C PRO A 162 -7.02 12.31 -5.51
N HIS A 163 -5.95 11.82 -4.89
CA HIS A 163 -4.58 12.33 -4.97
C HIS A 163 -3.61 11.18 -5.31
N PRO A 164 -3.78 10.48 -6.44
CA PRO A 164 -3.05 9.24 -6.74
C PRO A 164 -1.53 9.45 -6.76
N TRP A 165 -1.06 10.57 -7.34
CA TRP A 165 0.36 10.89 -7.43
C TRP A 165 1.05 11.11 -6.08
N TYR A 166 0.27 11.35 -5.02
CA TYR A 166 0.81 11.48 -3.67
C TYR A 166 1.49 10.19 -3.19
N LEU A 167 1.20 9.03 -3.79
CA LEU A 167 1.94 7.78 -3.55
C LEU A 167 3.46 7.99 -3.58
N PHE A 168 3.97 8.73 -4.57
CA PHE A 168 5.42 8.89 -4.74
C PHE A 168 6.01 9.76 -3.64
N SER A 169 5.33 10.85 -3.27
CA SER A 169 5.70 11.62 -2.08
C SER A 169 5.62 10.75 -0.81
N ALA A 170 4.59 9.91 -0.69
CA ALA A 170 4.41 9.04 0.47
C ALA A 170 5.48 7.96 0.61
N SER A 171 6.01 7.49 -0.53
CA SER A 171 7.11 6.53 -0.59
C SER A 171 8.49 7.15 -0.33
N MET A 172 8.63 8.46 -0.52
CA MET A 172 9.91 9.16 -0.37
C MET A 172 10.00 9.78 1.02
N ARG A 173 10.90 9.23 1.85
CA ARG A 173 11.21 9.75 3.17
C ARG A 173 12.64 10.22 3.21
N TYR A 174 12.88 11.42 3.71
CA TYR A 174 14.23 11.95 3.85
C TYR A 174 14.50 12.41 5.29
N ASN A 175 15.76 12.24 5.73
CA ASN A 175 16.30 12.86 6.94
C ASN A 175 15.44 12.61 8.20
N ARG A 176 14.87 13.69 8.75
CA ARG A 176 14.13 13.67 10.03
C ARG A 176 12.79 12.97 9.91
N GLU A 177 12.16 13.01 8.75
CA GLU A 177 10.91 12.30 8.50
C GLU A 177 11.13 10.78 8.54
N HIS A 178 12.22 10.30 7.94
CA HIS A 178 12.59 8.89 7.99
C HIS A 178 12.83 8.42 9.44
N LYS A 179 13.58 9.19 10.23
CA LYS A 179 13.80 8.88 11.65
C LYS A 179 12.50 8.86 12.46
N HIS A 180 11.60 9.81 12.18
CA HIS A 180 10.30 9.84 12.83
C HIS A 180 9.45 8.62 12.47
N TYR A 181 9.43 8.23 11.20
CA TYR A 181 8.81 6.99 10.73
C TYR A 181 9.37 5.75 11.43
N GLU A 182 10.70 5.57 11.46
CA GLU A 182 11.35 4.42 12.08
C GLU A 182 10.99 4.32 13.57
N CYS A 183 10.99 5.45 14.28
CA CYS A 183 10.57 5.50 15.67
C CYS A 183 9.12 5.02 15.86
N VAL A 184 8.19 5.45 15.00
CA VAL A 184 6.79 5.01 15.04
C VAL A 184 6.66 3.50 14.78
N VAL A 185 7.39 2.97 13.78
CA VAL A 185 7.40 1.53 13.49
C VAL A 185 7.94 0.73 14.68
N ASP A 186 9.04 1.17 15.27
CA ASP A 186 9.64 0.49 16.41
C ASP A 186 8.76 0.56 17.66
N MET A 187 8.03 1.67 17.85
CA MET A 187 7.01 1.77 18.89
C MET A 187 5.90 0.73 18.69
N CYS A 188 5.44 0.53 17.44
CA CYS A 188 4.46 -0.51 17.14
C CYS A 188 5.00 -1.91 17.46
N ARG A 189 6.25 -2.21 17.08
CA ARG A 189 6.92 -3.48 17.46
C ARG A 189 7.02 -3.65 18.97
N GLN A 190 7.38 -2.58 19.70
CA GLN A 190 7.50 -2.60 21.15
C GLN A 190 6.13 -2.84 21.84
N ARG A 191 5.06 -2.22 21.34
CA ARG A 191 3.68 -2.48 21.81
C ARG A 191 3.32 -3.96 21.62
N CYS A 192 3.70 -4.56 20.49
CA CYS A 192 3.36 -5.94 20.21
C CYS A 192 4.17 -6.92 21.04
N LYS A 193 5.43 -6.60 21.33
CA LYS A 193 6.23 -7.31 22.31
C LYS A 193 5.58 -7.29 23.70
N ILE A 194 5.12 -6.12 24.17
CA ILE A 194 4.42 -6.00 25.46
C ILE A 194 3.15 -6.86 25.48
N TYR A 195 2.33 -6.80 24.43
CA TYR A 195 1.12 -7.60 24.32
C TYR A 195 1.41 -9.11 24.36
N GLN A 196 2.41 -9.57 23.60
CA GLN A 196 2.84 -10.97 23.62
C GLN A 196 3.33 -11.41 25.00
N MET A 197 4.11 -10.57 25.70
CA MET A 197 4.58 -10.85 27.06
C MET A 197 3.43 -10.96 28.07
N ILE A 198 2.40 -10.13 27.93
CA ILE A 198 1.19 -10.23 28.76
C ILE A 198 0.49 -11.56 28.47
N LYS A 199 0.30 -11.91 27.20
CA LYS A 199 -0.40 -13.14 26.79
C LYS A 199 0.35 -14.41 27.21
N SER A 200 1.68 -14.40 27.18
CA SER A 200 2.51 -15.54 27.58
C SER A 200 2.71 -15.66 29.09
N GLY A 201 2.16 -14.75 29.90
CA GLY A 201 2.29 -14.77 31.35
C GLY A 201 3.70 -14.40 31.85
N ALA A 202 4.42 -13.55 31.13
CA ALA A 202 5.72 -13.05 31.57
C ALA A 202 5.61 -12.29 32.90
N SER A 203 6.72 -12.17 33.63
CA SER A 203 6.70 -11.51 34.94
C SER A 203 6.31 -10.03 34.85
N ASN A 204 5.57 -9.55 35.86
CA ASN A 204 5.14 -8.14 35.93
C ASN A 204 6.32 -7.16 35.89
N SER A 205 7.46 -7.52 36.47
CA SER A 205 8.69 -6.72 36.40
C SER A 205 9.19 -6.57 34.96
N ALA A 206 9.23 -7.67 34.19
CA ALA A 206 9.65 -7.63 32.80
C ALA A 206 8.69 -6.83 31.91
N ILE A 207 7.38 -6.97 32.13
CA ILE A 207 6.34 -6.19 31.43
C ILE A 207 6.49 -4.70 31.74
N ASN A 208 6.65 -4.34 33.02
CA ASN A 208 6.81 -2.94 33.43
C ASN A 208 8.08 -2.32 32.84
N GLY A 209 9.20 -3.04 32.81
CA GLY A 209 10.41 -2.59 32.14
C GLY A 209 10.20 -2.29 30.64
N GLN A 210 9.42 -3.13 29.94
CA GLN A 210 9.08 -2.85 28.54
C GLN A 210 8.11 -1.67 28.37
N LYS A 211 7.19 -1.45 29.32
CA LYS A 211 6.27 -0.30 29.33
C LYS A 211 7.01 1.02 29.54
N GLU A 212 8.00 1.06 30.44
CA GLU A 212 8.85 2.25 30.62
C GLU A 212 9.64 2.56 29.35
N LYS A 213 10.24 1.55 28.71
CA LYS A 213 10.87 1.74 27.39
C LYS A 213 9.90 2.32 26.36
N LEU A 214 8.64 1.85 26.32
CA LEU A 214 7.64 2.40 25.41
C LEU A 214 7.35 3.89 25.71
N LYS A 215 7.28 4.28 26.99
CA LYS A 215 7.12 5.69 27.39
C LYS A 215 8.30 6.56 26.93
N GLU A 216 9.53 6.07 27.07
CA GLU A 216 10.72 6.77 26.56
C GLU A 216 10.65 6.97 25.04
N MET A 217 10.19 5.95 24.31
CA MET A 217 9.96 6.05 22.87
C MET A 217 8.85 7.04 22.51
N GLU A 218 7.80 7.17 23.34
CA GLU A 218 6.74 8.17 23.15
C GLU A 218 7.29 9.60 23.28
N VAL A 219 8.17 9.84 24.27
CA VAL A 219 8.86 11.14 24.42
C VAL A 219 9.76 11.41 23.20
N MET A 220 10.53 10.41 22.75
CA MET A 220 11.36 10.53 21.56
C MET A 220 10.52 10.82 20.30
N LYS A 221 9.38 10.13 20.14
CA LYS A 221 8.44 10.38 19.04
C LYS A 221 7.95 11.83 19.05
N GLN A 222 7.54 12.34 20.21
CA GLN A 222 7.10 13.73 20.35
C GLN A 222 8.22 14.71 19.99
N HIS A 223 9.46 14.45 20.43
CA HIS A 223 10.61 15.25 20.08
C HIS A 223 10.88 15.24 18.57
N LEU A 224 10.91 14.06 17.93
CA LEU A 224 11.10 13.92 16.49
C LEU A 224 10.00 14.61 15.69
N ALA A 225 8.75 14.54 16.16
CA ALA A 225 7.61 15.20 15.53
C ALA A 225 7.77 16.74 15.47
N THR A 226 8.51 17.37 16.40
CA THR A 226 8.76 18.83 16.35
C THR A 226 9.58 19.27 15.13
N PHE A 227 10.29 18.34 14.49
CA PHE A 227 11.13 18.63 13.33
C PHE A 227 10.54 18.16 12.01
N VAL A 228 9.36 17.53 12.03
CA VAL A 228 8.64 17.09 10.84
C VAL A 228 7.48 18.05 10.65
N GLU A 229 7.33 18.60 9.45
CA GLU A 229 6.26 19.54 9.15
C GLU A 229 4.90 18.82 9.27
N PRO A 230 3.98 19.31 10.12
CA PRO A 230 2.71 18.64 10.33
C PRO A 230 1.79 18.90 9.13
N ASP A 231 1.61 17.89 8.30
CA ASP A 231 0.57 17.92 7.28
C ASP A 231 -0.72 17.32 7.85
N LYS A 232 -1.77 18.14 7.93
CA LYS A 232 -3.08 17.73 8.42
C LYS A 232 -4.02 17.28 7.29
N THR A 233 -3.58 17.40 6.04
CA THR A 233 -4.41 17.15 4.87
C THR A 233 -4.53 15.64 4.64
N PHE A 234 -5.75 15.14 4.60
CA PHE A 234 -5.98 13.79 4.10
C PHE A 234 -5.90 13.79 2.57
N ARG A 235 -4.93 13.05 2.03
CA ARG A 235 -4.84 12.78 0.60
C ARG A 235 -5.30 11.36 0.32
N LEU A 236 -6.36 11.25 -0.48
CA LEU A 236 -6.96 9.98 -0.85
C LEU A 236 -6.14 9.31 -1.96
N PHE A 237 -5.60 8.14 -1.66
CA PHE A 237 -5.03 7.19 -2.61
C PHE A 237 -5.16 5.77 -2.02
N ASN A 238 -4.89 4.73 -2.79
CA ASN A 238 -5.22 3.34 -2.43
C ASN A 238 -4.67 2.89 -1.08
N GLY A 239 -3.39 3.10 -0.82
CA GLY A 239 -2.80 2.77 0.48
C GLY A 239 -3.46 3.54 1.64
N SER A 240 -3.73 4.82 1.48
CA SER A 240 -4.40 5.62 2.52
C SER A 240 -5.88 5.24 2.73
N LEU A 241 -6.59 4.81 1.69
CA LEU A 241 -7.98 4.35 1.79
C LEU A 241 -8.03 3.09 2.65
N VAL A 242 -7.24 2.08 2.31
CA VAL A 242 -7.22 0.80 3.04
C VAL A 242 -6.73 1.00 4.47
N ALA A 243 -5.68 1.80 4.67
CA ALA A 243 -5.20 2.15 6.01
C ALA A 243 -6.27 2.84 6.86
N SER A 244 -7.01 3.78 6.27
CA SER A 244 -8.05 4.54 6.98
C SER A 244 -9.26 3.67 7.30
N PHE A 245 -9.60 2.73 6.41
CA PHE A 245 -10.62 1.72 6.67
C PHE A 245 -10.24 0.89 7.90
N LEU A 246 -9.05 0.27 7.90
CA LEU A 246 -8.58 -0.54 9.04
C LEU A 246 -8.49 0.26 10.34
N ALA A 247 -8.05 1.51 10.26
CA ALA A 247 -7.98 2.40 11.41
C ALA A 247 -9.35 2.82 11.95
N THR A 248 -10.41 2.80 11.14
CA THR A 248 -11.79 3.08 11.60
C THR A 248 -12.28 2.02 12.59
N PHE A 249 -11.76 0.80 12.48
CA PHE A 249 -12.03 -0.30 13.42
C PHE A 249 -10.96 -0.45 14.50
N ASP A 250 -10.14 0.58 14.73
CA ASP A 250 -9.06 0.55 15.74
C ASP A 250 -8.05 -0.60 15.50
N LEU A 251 -7.84 -1.02 14.25
CA LEU A 251 -6.93 -2.13 13.92
C LEU A 251 -5.54 -1.64 13.50
N LEU A 252 -5.47 -0.49 12.83
CA LEU A 252 -4.21 0.08 12.35
C LEU A 252 -3.97 1.42 13.04
N ASP A 253 -2.74 1.67 13.49
CA ASP A 253 -2.41 2.97 14.07
C ASP A 253 -2.33 4.03 12.97
N ARG A 254 -3.02 5.16 13.17
CA ARG A 254 -2.97 6.36 12.30
C ARG A 254 -1.73 7.21 12.55
N SER A 255 -0.80 6.72 13.38
CA SER A 255 0.35 7.46 13.85
C SER A 255 1.41 7.76 12.79
N MET A 256 1.23 7.25 11.56
CA MET A 256 2.11 7.52 10.45
C MET A 256 1.99 8.99 10.01
N PRO A 257 3.04 9.80 10.17
CA PRO A 257 3.02 11.19 9.71
C PRO A 257 2.91 11.20 8.18
N PRO A 258 2.23 12.16 7.56
CA PRO A 258 2.46 12.41 6.16
C PRO A 258 3.86 13.04 5.96
N PRO A 259 4.50 12.83 4.79
CA PRO A 259 4.04 12.01 3.68
C PRO A 259 4.11 10.50 3.90
N SER A 260 4.83 10.02 4.90
CA SER A 260 5.04 8.61 5.29
C SER A 260 3.82 7.70 5.58
N ARG A 261 2.73 7.78 4.82
CA ARG A 261 1.57 6.89 4.88
C ARG A 261 1.87 5.53 4.26
N TYR A 262 0.98 4.57 4.53
CA TYR A 262 1.04 3.25 3.94
C TYR A 262 0.88 3.31 2.43
N VAL A 263 1.75 2.61 1.74
CA VAL A 263 1.75 2.47 0.27
C VAL A 263 1.24 1.07 -0.10
N PRO A 264 0.71 0.85 -1.32
CA PRO A 264 0.08 -0.41 -1.69
C PRO A 264 0.93 -1.66 -1.41
N GLN A 265 2.25 -1.60 -1.63
CA GLN A 265 3.12 -2.74 -1.37
C GLN A 265 3.24 -3.12 0.11
N ASP A 266 3.02 -2.18 1.05
CA ASP A 266 3.09 -2.50 2.49
C ASP A 266 2.02 -3.54 2.87
N PHE A 267 0.87 -3.48 2.20
CA PHE A 267 -0.24 -4.41 2.43
C PHE A 267 0.04 -5.82 1.90
N ALA A 268 0.95 -5.97 0.94
CA ALA A 268 1.39 -7.25 0.40
C ALA A 268 2.42 -7.97 1.29
N HIS A 269 3.06 -7.25 2.23
CA HIS A 269 4.14 -7.78 3.07
C HIS A 269 3.77 -7.75 4.55
N ASP A 270 3.78 -6.57 5.18
CA ASP A 270 3.49 -6.39 6.61
C ASP A 270 3.09 -4.96 6.93
N LEU A 271 2.14 -4.82 7.85
CA LEU A 271 1.69 -3.53 8.38
C LEU A 271 1.85 -3.51 9.90
N PRO A 272 2.13 -2.34 10.49
CA PRO A 272 2.18 -2.15 11.94
C PRO A 272 0.76 -2.07 12.51
N PHE A 273 0.04 -3.20 12.48
CA PHE A 273 -1.24 -3.33 13.17
C PHE A 273 -1.11 -3.02 14.66
N LYS A 274 -2.17 -2.50 15.26
CA LYS A 274 -2.35 -2.59 16.70
C LYS A 274 -2.43 -4.08 17.00
N CYS A 275 -1.65 -4.54 17.96
CA CYS A 275 -1.24 -5.92 18.22
C CYS A 275 -2.36 -6.97 18.44
N VAL A 276 -3.59 -6.55 18.23
CA VAL A 276 -4.85 -7.28 18.19
C VAL A 276 -5.24 -7.74 16.79
N ALA A 277 -4.53 -7.31 15.73
CA ALA A 277 -4.82 -7.71 14.36
C ALA A 277 -3.56 -7.97 13.52
N ALA A 278 -3.73 -8.74 12.45
CA ALA A 278 -2.70 -9.03 11.45
C ALA A 278 -3.34 -9.35 10.11
N LEU A 279 -2.54 -9.31 9.04
CA LEU A 279 -2.90 -9.88 7.75
C LEU A 279 -2.15 -11.21 7.60
N GLU A 280 -2.89 -12.28 7.27
CA GLU A 280 -2.30 -13.58 6.91
C GLU A 280 -1.43 -13.46 5.65
N GLU A 281 -0.63 -14.48 5.38
CA GLU A 281 0.19 -14.55 4.17
C GLU A 281 -0.65 -14.33 2.88
N PRO A 282 -0.09 -13.64 1.87
CA PRO A 282 -0.81 -13.36 0.64
C PRO A 282 -1.15 -14.66 -0.11
N VAL A 283 -2.43 -14.90 -0.35
CA VAL A 283 -2.92 -16.00 -1.20
C VAL A 283 -3.30 -15.44 -2.57
N VAL A 284 -2.50 -15.75 -3.59
CA VAL A 284 -2.86 -15.39 -4.98
C VAL A 284 -3.99 -16.31 -5.41
N PHE A 285 -5.11 -15.76 -5.87
CA PHE A 285 -6.29 -16.58 -6.18
C PHE A 285 -6.83 -16.45 -7.59
N PHE A 286 -6.18 -15.61 -8.39
CA PHE A 286 -6.58 -15.36 -9.76
C PHE A 286 -5.38 -15.48 -10.69
N LYS A 287 -5.51 -16.35 -11.70
CA LYS A 287 -4.61 -16.43 -12.84
C LYS A 287 -5.48 -16.37 -14.08
N ASN A 288 -5.36 -15.25 -14.81
CA ASN A 288 -6.01 -14.93 -16.09
C ASN A 288 -6.90 -16.01 -16.70
#